data_AF-A0A1S2VRY2-F1
#
_entry.id   AF-A0A1S2VRY2-F1
#
_cell.length_a   1.000
_cell.length_b   1.000
_cell.length_c   1.000
_cell.angle_alpha   90.00
_cell.angle_beta   90.00
_cell.angle_gamma   90.00
#
_symmetry.space_group_name_H-M   'P 1'
#
loop_
_entity.id
_entity.type
_entity.pdbx_description
1 polymer ?
#
loop_
_entity_poly.entity_id
_entity_poly.type
_entity_poly.pdbx_seq_one_letter_code
_entity_poly.pdbx_strand_id
1 'polypeptide(L)'
;MDKSIQHAFNASDRSYLSFLKREIHQLAVQTGFSGQRLAEIDLIIAELTSNLIKHAGGGEILVRPLGETTFHGIELISIDNGPGMSNPARMMEDGISTTNTLGHGLGSIRRLSDFFDLYTLPNWGTIVVCRIHLPNFRAPQANPTRIGSLLLPKAGEKVCGDGFAVKYVARTLHVFLADGLGHGPEADAATQLAIKTFQASSSQDPVLILREIHQAVLKTRGLVGTVGILDPLAGNWKLCGIGNITSRLSGPNLLDLPKTFMSYNGILGGNLPRTMNEQVAPYQRGQTLIMASDGLRSRWETSRLVAIRQHDPAVLAAALYKDFSRKTDDASVLIVQTP
;
A
#
# COMPACT_ATOMS: atom_id res chain seq x y z
N MET A 1 9.18 -8.20 1.82
CA MET A 1 8.35 -7.31 0.97
C MET A 1 8.73 -5.93 1.41
N ASP A 2 9.35 -5.22 0.50
CA ASP A 2 10.21 -4.08 0.82
C ASP A 2 9.80 -2.88 -0.03
N LYS A 3 10.51 -1.77 0.17
CA LYS A 3 10.09 -0.38 -0.02
C LYS A 3 9.92 0.06 -1.49
N SER A 4 9.03 -0.58 -2.24
CA SER A 4 8.66 -0.11 -3.59
C SER A 4 7.71 1.08 -3.49
N ILE A 5 8.22 2.28 -3.76
CA ILE A 5 7.45 3.53 -3.79
C ILE A 5 6.44 3.54 -4.95
N GLN A 6 5.29 4.17 -4.74
CA GLN A 6 4.37 4.51 -5.81
C GLN A 6 4.68 5.89 -6.39
N HIS A 7 4.57 5.99 -7.70
CA HIS A 7 4.50 7.25 -8.42
C HIS A 7 3.03 7.59 -8.69
N ALA A 8 2.62 8.80 -8.32
CA ALA A 8 1.28 9.29 -8.55
C ALA A 8 1.21 10.16 -9.80
N PHE A 9 0.26 9.88 -10.67
CA PHE A 9 -0.03 10.66 -11.86
C PHE A 9 -1.47 11.14 -11.83
N ASN A 10 -1.66 12.46 -11.90
CA ASN A 10 -3.00 13.05 -11.99
C ASN A 10 -3.52 12.94 -13.43
N ALA A 11 -4.75 12.45 -13.59
CA ALA A 11 -5.45 12.31 -14.85
C ALA A 11 -6.62 13.31 -14.91
N SER A 12 -6.33 14.60 -14.77
CA SER A 12 -7.34 15.66 -14.69
C SER A 12 -7.98 16.02 -16.03
N ASP A 13 -7.27 15.85 -17.16
CA ASP A 13 -7.83 16.06 -18.50
C ASP A 13 -7.12 15.23 -19.57
N ARG A 14 -7.62 15.30 -20.82
CA ARG A 14 -7.08 14.52 -21.95
C ARG A 14 -5.65 14.88 -22.35
N SER A 15 -5.18 16.08 -22.06
CA SER A 15 -3.82 16.52 -22.41
C SER A 15 -2.74 15.78 -21.60
N TYR A 16 -3.10 15.30 -20.40
CA TYR A 16 -2.20 14.52 -19.53
C TYR A 16 -2.05 13.06 -19.95
N LEU A 17 -2.92 12.54 -20.82
CA LEU A 17 -2.90 11.14 -21.22
C LEU A 17 -1.56 10.75 -21.86
N SER A 18 -1.04 11.58 -22.77
CA SER A 18 0.23 11.32 -23.44
C SER A 18 1.42 11.37 -22.47
N PHE A 19 1.38 12.29 -21.50
CA PHE A 19 2.41 12.39 -20.46
C PHE A 19 2.39 11.16 -19.55
N LEU A 20 1.24 10.86 -18.95
CA LEU A 20 1.06 9.73 -18.03
C LEU A 20 1.45 8.41 -18.71
N LYS A 21 0.97 8.19 -19.94
CA LYS A 21 1.34 7.00 -20.72
C LYS A 21 2.84 6.90 -20.90
N ARG A 22 3.52 7.98 -21.28
CA ARG A 22 4.98 7.97 -21.50
C ARG A 22 5.75 7.63 -20.22
N GLU A 23 5.41 8.26 -19.09
CA GLU A 23 6.14 8.04 -17.83
C GLU A 23 5.93 6.62 -17.31
N ILE A 24 4.70 6.11 -17.33
CA ILE A 24 4.41 4.73 -16.92
C ILE A 24 5.05 3.72 -17.87
N HIS A 25 5.02 3.98 -19.18
CA HIS A 25 5.70 3.15 -20.18
C HIS A 25 7.20 3.06 -19.91
N GLN A 26 7.86 4.18 -19.61
CA GLN A 26 9.28 4.19 -19.27
C GLN A 26 9.56 3.38 -18.00
N LEU A 27 8.71 3.50 -16.97
CA LEU A 27 8.82 2.69 -15.76
C LEU A 27 8.66 1.20 -16.05
N ALA A 28 7.71 0.82 -16.91
CA ALA A 28 7.52 -0.56 -17.33
C ALA A 28 8.75 -1.10 -18.08
N VAL A 29 9.36 -0.32 -18.97
CA VAL A 29 10.62 -0.68 -19.64
C VAL A 29 11.75 -0.89 -18.63
N GLN A 30 11.91 0.01 -17.66
CA GLN A 30 12.91 -0.11 -16.59
C GLN A 30 12.68 -1.34 -15.68
N THR A 31 11.42 -1.75 -15.55
CA THR A 31 11.01 -2.96 -14.81
C THR A 31 11.32 -4.25 -15.61
N GLY A 32 11.65 -4.14 -16.90
CA GLY A 32 12.02 -5.26 -17.77
C GLY A 32 10.94 -5.68 -18.79
N PHE A 33 9.84 -4.93 -18.90
CA PHE A 33 8.81 -5.21 -19.90
C PHE A 33 9.26 -4.83 -21.31
N SER A 34 8.88 -5.65 -22.29
CA SER A 34 9.14 -5.42 -23.71
C SER A 34 8.11 -6.12 -24.60
N GLY A 35 8.13 -5.80 -25.90
CA GLY A 35 7.30 -6.46 -26.91
C GLY A 35 5.81 -6.41 -26.61
N GLN A 36 5.14 -7.56 -26.71
CA GLN A 36 3.68 -7.66 -26.54
C GLN A 36 3.23 -7.19 -25.15
N ARG A 37 3.90 -7.60 -24.07
CA ARG A 37 3.45 -7.23 -22.71
C ARG A 37 3.52 -5.73 -22.44
N LEU A 38 4.50 -5.05 -23.02
CA LEU A 38 4.59 -3.59 -22.93
C LEU A 38 3.43 -2.90 -23.67
N ALA A 39 3.03 -3.43 -24.83
CA ALA A 39 1.87 -2.92 -25.56
C ALA A 39 0.53 -3.17 -24.82
N GLU A 40 0.42 -4.29 -24.10
CA GLU A 40 -0.74 -4.59 -23.25
C GLU A 40 -0.83 -3.62 -22.07
N ILE A 41 0.29 -3.29 -21.41
CA ILE A 41 0.36 -2.26 -20.37
C ILE A 41 -0.09 -0.91 -20.92
N ASP A 42 0.38 -0.52 -22.10
CA ASP A 42 -0.01 0.72 -22.77
C ASP A 42 -1.53 0.81 -23.01
N LEU A 43 -2.17 -0.31 -23.37
CA LEU A 43 -3.61 -0.40 -23.56
C LEU A 43 -4.36 -0.28 -22.23
N ILE A 44 -3.89 -0.97 -21.18
CA ILE A 44 -4.44 -0.84 -19.83
C ILE A 44 -4.41 0.63 -19.35
N ILE A 45 -3.28 1.31 -19.53
CA ILE A 45 -3.13 2.72 -19.13
C ILE A 45 -4.11 3.62 -19.90
N ALA A 46 -4.26 3.40 -21.21
CA ALA A 46 -5.18 4.17 -22.04
C ALA A 46 -6.63 4.00 -21.57
N GLU A 47 -7.05 2.76 -21.25
CA GLU A 47 -8.39 2.47 -20.76
C GLU A 47 -8.63 3.03 -19.35
N LEU A 48 -7.69 2.86 -18.41
CA LEU A 48 -7.79 3.44 -17.06
C LEU A 48 -7.92 4.97 -17.13
N THR A 49 -7.04 5.63 -17.91
CA THR A 49 -7.04 7.09 -18.06
C THR A 49 -8.33 7.58 -18.74
N SER A 50 -8.80 6.87 -19.77
CA SER A 50 -10.07 7.16 -20.44
C SER A 50 -11.25 7.06 -19.47
N ASN A 51 -11.27 6.03 -18.61
CA ASN A 51 -12.33 5.84 -17.63
C ASN A 51 -12.36 6.98 -16.59
N LEU A 52 -11.20 7.38 -16.07
CA LEU A 52 -11.08 8.51 -15.14
C LEU A 52 -11.66 9.79 -15.75
N ILE A 53 -11.26 10.13 -16.97
CA ILE A 53 -11.68 11.37 -17.63
C ILE A 53 -13.16 11.35 -18.02
N LYS A 54 -13.63 10.27 -18.64
CA LYS A 54 -14.99 10.22 -19.22
C LYS A 54 -16.08 9.95 -18.18
N HIS A 55 -15.77 9.18 -17.13
CA HIS A 55 -16.79 8.67 -16.20
C HIS A 55 -16.67 9.28 -14.80
N ALA A 56 -15.50 9.78 -14.40
CA ALA A 56 -15.29 10.31 -13.06
C ALA A 56 -14.91 11.80 -13.00
N GLY A 57 -14.71 12.47 -14.15
CA GLY A 57 -14.26 13.86 -14.19
C GLY A 57 -12.79 14.05 -13.79
N GLY A 58 -12.01 12.97 -13.83
CA GLY A 58 -10.60 12.92 -13.47
C GLY A 58 -10.31 11.93 -12.34
N GLY A 59 -9.05 11.90 -11.91
CA GLY A 59 -8.59 11.02 -10.83
C GLY A 59 -7.09 10.89 -10.80
N GLU A 60 -6.60 9.81 -10.20
CA GLU A 60 -5.18 9.54 -10.04
C GLU A 60 -4.86 8.09 -10.45
N ILE A 61 -3.71 7.90 -11.10
CA ILE A 61 -3.12 6.57 -11.32
C ILE A 61 -1.85 6.49 -10.49
N LEU A 62 -1.83 5.56 -9.55
CA LEU A 62 -0.63 5.18 -8.81
C LEU A 62 0.03 4.01 -9.52
N VAL A 63 1.35 4.05 -9.66
CA VAL A 63 2.12 2.95 -10.25
C VAL A 63 3.35 2.65 -9.42
N ARG A 64 3.67 1.36 -9.28
CA ARG A 64 4.98 0.94 -8.76
C ARG A 64 5.48 -0.33 -9.46
N PRO A 65 6.80 -0.52 -9.56
CA PRO A 65 7.34 -1.84 -9.83
C PRO A 65 7.05 -2.78 -8.65
N LEU A 66 6.87 -4.06 -8.95
CA LEU A 66 6.74 -5.14 -7.99
C LEU A 66 8.09 -5.83 -7.84
N GLY A 67 8.61 -5.85 -6.62
CA GLY A 67 9.99 -6.27 -6.30
C GLY A 67 10.89 -5.06 -6.01
N GLU A 68 12.05 -5.33 -5.42
CA GLU A 68 13.03 -4.30 -5.06
C GLU A 68 14.38 -4.57 -5.73
N THR A 69 15.06 -5.66 -5.38
CA THR A 69 16.32 -6.08 -6.02
C THR A 69 16.10 -6.78 -7.35
N THR A 70 14.98 -7.50 -7.48
CA THR A 70 14.59 -8.19 -8.71
C THR A 70 13.13 -7.94 -8.95
N PHE A 71 12.85 -7.16 -9.99
CA PHE A 71 11.50 -6.86 -10.38
C PHE A 71 10.84 -8.08 -11.03
N HIS A 72 9.55 -8.22 -10.79
CA HIS A 72 8.74 -9.30 -11.34
C HIS A 72 7.41 -8.83 -11.92
N GLY A 73 7.12 -7.52 -11.85
CA GLY A 73 5.89 -6.97 -12.40
C GLY A 73 5.72 -5.50 -12.10
N ILE A 74 4.55 -4.98 -12.43
CA ILE A 74 4.11 -3.61 -12.15
C ILE A 74 2.69 -3.66 -11.58
N GLU A 75 2.40 -2.81 -10.61
CA GLU A 75 1.07 -2.59 -10.06
C GLU A 75 0.57 -1.21 -10.48
N LEU A 76 -0.66 -1.16 -10.97
CA LEU A 76 -1.39 0.06 -11.30
C LEU A 76 -2.62 0.14 -10.40
N ILE A 77 -2.83 1.30 -9.77
CA ILE A 77 -4.01 1.58 -8.97
C ILE A 77 -4.65 2.87 -9.50
N SER A 78 -5.81 2.75 -10.12
CA SER A 78 -6.62 3.90 -10.53
C SER A 78 -7.58 4.25 -9.41
N ILE A 79 -7.67 5.54 -9.08
CA ILE A 79 -8.48 6.07 -7.99
C ILE A 79 -9.28 7.27 -8.49
N ASP A 80 -10.59 7.26 -8.27
CA ASP A 80 -11.46 8.39 -8.58
C ASP A 80 -12.45 8.75 -7.46
N ASN A 81 -13.01 9.96 -7.58
CA ASN A 81 -14.08 10.50 -6.75
C ASN A 81 -15.39 10.69 -7.57
N GLY A 82 -15.55 9.89 -8.63
CA GLY A 82 -16.70 9.96 -9.50
C GLY A 82 -17.99 9.43 -8.85
N PRO A 83 -19.06 9.27 -9.63
CA PRO A 83 -20.35 8.79 -9.12
C PRO A 83 -20.32 7.35 -8.60
N GLY A 84 -19.27 6.58 -8.90
CA GLY A 84 -19.21 5.14 -8.65
C GLY A 84 -20.08 4.34 -9.64
N MET A 85 -20.13 3.02 -9.47
CA MET A 85 -20.90 2.12 -10.33
C MET A 85 -22.01 1.41 -9.54
N SER A 86 -23.22 1.34 -10.11
CA SER A 86 -24.36 0.67 -9.51
C SER A 86 -24.35 -0.85 -9.69
N ASN A 87 -23.79 -1.35 -10.79
CA ASN A 87 -23.62 -2.78 -11.04
C ASN A 87 -22.25 -3.06 -11.70
N PRO A 88 -21.19 -3.24 -10.89
CA PRO A 88 -19.84 -3.45 -11.41
C PRO A 88 -19.71 -4.75 -12.22
N ALA A 89 -20.42 -5.81 -11.81
CA ALA A 89 -20.38 -7.11 -12.49
C ALA A 89 -20.87 -6.99 -13.94
N ARG A 90 -21.95 -6.24 -14.19
CA ARG A 90 -22.46 -5.98 -15.54
C ARG A 90 -21.50 -5.13 -16.39
N MET A 91 -20.74 -4.23 -15.78
CA MET A 91 -19.74 -3.41 -16.50
C MET A 91 -18.47 -4.21 -16.88
N MET A 92 -18.30 -5.41 -16.30
CA MET A 92 -17.23 -6.35 -16.66
C MET A 92 -17.63 -7.32 -17.78
N GLU A 93 -18.93 -7.44 -18.10
CA GLU A 93 -19.42 -8.22 -19.24
C GLU A 93 -19.15 -7.44 -20.55
N ASP A 94 -18.42 -8.05 -21.49
CA ASP A 94 -18.07 -7.41 -22.76
C ASP A 94 -19.31 -6.90 -23.51
N GLY A 95 -19.23 -5.68 -24.04
CA GLY A 95 -20.20 -5.14 -24.99
C GLY A 95 -21.24 -4.17 -24.43
N ILE A 96 -21.26 -3.90 -23.12
CA ILE A 96 -22.17 -2.93 -22.52
C ILE A 96 -21.41 -1.66 -22.12
N SER A 97 -21.43 -0.66 -23.00
CA SER A 97 -20.97 0.71 -22.72
C SER A 97 -22.16 1.65 -22.75
N THR A 98 -22.26 2.53 -21.74
CA THR A 98 -23.30 3.57 -21.68
C THR A 98 -22.94 4.80 -22.53
N THR A 99 -21.77 4.84 -23.16
CA THR A 99 -21.30 5.97 -23.98
C THR A 99 -20.38 5.50 -25.10
N ASN A 100 -20.89 5.41 -26.34
CA ASN A 100 -20.24 5.44 -27.68
C ASN A 100 -18.72 5.13 -27.87
N THR A 101 -18.09 4.39 -26.98
CA THR A 101 -16.80 3.74 -27.16
C THR A 101 -17.01 2.26 -26.96
N LEU A 102 -16.40 1.46 -27.83
CA LEU A 102 -16.33 0.00 -27.79
C LEU A 102 -16.32 -0.47 -26.33
N GLY A 103 -17.42 -1.09 -25.87
CA GLY A 103 -17.70 -1.40 -24.47
C GLY A 103 -16.83 -2.50 -23.89
N HIS A 104 -15.51 -2.30 -23.94
CA HIS A 104 -14.47 -3.26 -23.58
C HIS A 104 -13.49 -2.72 -22.53
N GLY A 105 -13.63 -1.50 -22.01
CA GLY A 105 -12.59 -0.86 -21.20
C GLY A 105 -12.18 -1.67 -19.97
N LEU A 106 -13.10 -1.91 -19.02
CA LEU A 106 -12.82 -2.69 -17.81
C LEU A 106 -12.58 -4.17 -18.08
N GLY A 107 -13.32 -4.76 -19.03
CA GLY A 107 -13.13 -6.16 -19.45
C GLY A 107 -11.75 -6.41 -20.06
N SER A 108 -11.25 -5.46 -20.86
CA SER A 108 -9.90 -5.50 -21.43
C SER A 108 -8.83 -5.32 -20.36
N ILE A 109 -8.98 -4.37 -19.44
CA ILE A 109 -8.04 -4.23 -18.32
C ILE A 109 -7.94 -5.56 -17.55
N ARG A 110 -9.07 -6.17 -17.22
CA ARG A 110 -9.11 -7.47 -16.53
C ARG A 110 -8.45 -8.59 -17.34
N ARG A 111 -8.70 -8.69 -18.65
CA ARG A 111 -8.10 -9.71 -19.52
C ARG A 111 -6.59 -9.60 -19.64
N LEU A 112 -6.09 -8.37 -19.74
CA LEU A 112 -4.68 -8.09 -20.01
C LEU A 112 -3.83 -8.13 -18.72
N SER A 113 -4.48 -8.07 -17.57
CA SER A 113 -3.81 -8.11 -16.26
C SER A 113 -3.75 -9.55 -15.73
N ASP A 114 -2.70 -9.87 -14.98
CA ASP A 114 -2.63 -11.17 -14.27
C ASP A 114 -3.44 -11.15 -12.97
N PHE A 115 -3.63 -9.95 -12.41
CA PHE A 115 -4.49 -9.70 -11.28
C PHE A 115 -5.35 -8.46 -11.55
N PHE A 116 -6.63 -8.52 -11.18
CA PHE A 116 -7.56 -7.41 -11.30
C PHE A 116 -8.53 -7.43 -10.12
N ASP A 117 -8.71 -6.27 -9.49
CA ASP A 117 -9.73 -6.04 -8.48
C ASP A 117 -10.35 -4.65 -8.67
N LEU A 118 -11.65 -4.53 -8.39
CA LEU A 118 -12.40 -3.31 -8.54
C LEU A 118 -13.33 -3.14 -7.34
N TYR A 119 -13.22 -1.98 -6.70
CA TYR A 119 -14.08 -1.57 -5.61
C TYR A 119 -14.71 -0.22 -5.91
N THR A 120 -16.02 -0.12 -5.73
CA THR A 120 -16.76 1.10 -6.06
C THR A 120 -17.98 1.23 -5.15
N LEU A 121 -18.30 2.48 -4.82
CA LEU A 121 -19.47 2.83 -4.02
C LEU A 121 -20.16 4.04 -4.64
N PRO A 122 -21.51 4.09 -4.62
CA PRO A 122 -22.27 5.25 -5.07
C PRO A 122 -21.83 6.55 -4.38
N ASN A 123 -21.58 7.60 -5.17
CA ASN A 123 -21.14 8.93 -4.73
C ASN A 123 -19.82 8.95 -3.93
N TRP A 124 -19.06 7.87 -3.96
CA TRP A 124 -17.72 7.82 -3.39
C TRP A 124 -16.68 7.72 -4.50
N GLY A 125 -16.94 6.92 -5.54
CA GLY A 125 -16.04 6.74 -6.70
C GLY A 125 -15.61 5.29 -6.88
N THR A 126 -14.55 5.08 -7.66
CA THR A 126 -14.02 3.74 -7.96
C THR A 126 -12.52 3.64 -7.70
N ILE A 127 -12.10 2.47 -7.24
CA ILE A 127 -10.71 2.04 -7.16
C ILE A 127 -10.56 0.79 -8.01
N VAL A 128 -9.60 0.80 -8.93
CA VAL A 128 -9.21 -0.36 -9.72
C VAL A 128 -7.76 -0.67 -9.42
N VAL A 129 -7.48 -1.91 -9.01
CA VAL A 129 -6.12 -2.43 -8.83
C VAL A 129 -5.87 -3.45 -9.91
N CYS A 130 -4.77 -3.32 -10.65
CA CYS A 130 -4.29 -4.37 -11.52
C CYS A 130 -2.79 -4.61 -11.39
N ARG A 131 -2.37 -5.86 -11.57
CA ARG A 131 -0.96 -6.25 -11.57
C ARG A 131 -0.65 -7.01 -12.84
N ILE A 132 0.47 -6.66 -13.44
CA ILE A 132 1.02 -7.28 -14.64
C ILE A 132 2.41 -7.77 -14.27
N HIS A 133 2.69 -9.05 -14.50
CA HIS A 133 3.96 -9.67 -14.20
C HIS A 133 4.81 -9.83 -15.46
N LEU A 134 6.13 -9.85 -15.25
CA LEU A 134 7.09 -10.19 -16.30
C LEU A 134 6.84 -11.63 -16.79
N PRO A 135 7.10 -11.90 -18.08
CA PRO A 135 7.06 -13.26 -18.60
C PRO A 135 7.91 -14.20 -17.74
N ASN A 136 7.41 -15.40 -17.49
CA ASN A 136 8.04 -16.44 -16.67
C ASN A 136 8.09 -16.19 -15.15
N PHE A 137 7.54 -15.08 -14.64
CA PHE A 137 7.35 -14.96 -13.20
C PHE A 137 6.41 -16.06 -12.71
N ARG A 138 6.85 -16.78 -11.69
CA ARG A 138 6.02 -17.72 -10.95
C ARG A 138 5.85 -17.18 -9.55
N ALA A 139 4.62 -16.84 -9.20
CA ALA A 139 4.31 -16.41 -7.85
C ALA A 139 4.74 -17.51 -6.87
N PRO A 140 5.45 -17.16 -5.78
CA PRO A 140 5.71 -18.11 -4.70
C PRO A 140 4.37 -18.62 -4.15
N GLN A 141 4.40 -19.79 -3.50
CA GLN A 141 3.20 -20.37 -2.89
C GLN A 141 2.52 -19.33 -2.01
N ALA A 142 1.21 -19.15 -2.20
CA ALA A 142 0.45 -18.10 -1.54
C ALA A 142 0.63 -18.20 -0.02
N ASN A 143 1.19 -17.15 0.58
CA ASN A 143 1.16 -17.00 2.02
C ASN A 143 -0.31 -16.85 2.44
N PRO A 144 -0.73 -17.51 3.53
CA PRO A 144 -2.11 -17.41 3.99
C PRO A 144 -2.46 -15.98 4.43
N THR A 145 -1.46 -15.19 4.82
CA THR A 145 -1.63 -13.76 5.13
C THR A 145 -1.51 -12.92 3.85
N ARG A 146 -2.53 -12.12 3.56
CA ARG A 146 -2.51 -11.15 2.46
C ARG A 146 -1.93 -9.83 2.94
N ILE A 147 -1.07 -9.20 2.13
CA ILE A 147 -0.43 -7.93 2.46
C ILE A 147 -0.68 -6.96 1.32
N GLY A 148 -0.99 -5.71 1.65
CA GLY A 148 -1.05 -4.62 0.68
C GLY A 148 -0.48 -3.37 1.30
N SER A 149 0.04 -2.50 0.44
CA SER A 149 0.67 -1.27 0.90
C SER A 149 0.58 -0.15 -0.12
N LEU A 150 0.59 1.06 0.41
CA LEU A 150 0.85 2.29 -0.31
C LEU A 150 1.99 3.04 0.36
N LEU A 151 2.81 3.69 -0.44
CA LEU A 151 3.99 4.42 -0.06
C LEU A 151 4.24 5.50 -1.12
N LEU A 152 3.81 6.72 -0.85
CA LEU A 152 3.97 7.84 -1.76
C LEU A 152 4.92 8.88 -1.19
N PRO A 153 5.85 9.38 -2.01
CA PRO A 153 6.63 10.55 -1.63
C PRO A 153 5.72 11.78 -1.55
N LYS A 154 6.10 12.73 -0.70
CA LYS A 154 5.55 14.08 -0.70
C LYS A 154 5.60 14.67 -2.10
N ALA A 155 4.57 15.44 -2.47
CA ALA A 155 4.52 16.11 -3.76
C ALA A 155 5.80 16.94 -4.01
N GLY A 156 6.48 16.66 -5.13
CA GLY A 156 7.73 17.30 -5.53
C GLY A 156 8.99 16.52 -5.15
N GLU A 157 8.89 15.53 -4.26
CA GLU A 157 10.02 14.66 -3.91
C GLU A 157 10.09 13.42 -4.82
N LYS A 158 11.31 12.91 -5.03
CA LYS A 158 11.56 11.68 -5.81
C LYS A 158 11.74 10.44 -4.93
N VAL A 159 11.96 10.65 -3.64
CA VAL A 159 12.17 9.61 -2.63
C VAL A 159 11.21 9.85 -1.48
N CYS A 160 10.81 8.79 -0.81
CA CYS A 160 9.85 8.84 0.29
C CYS A 160 10.59 8.65 1.62
N GLY A 161 10.38 9.54 2.58
CA GLY A 161 10.88 9.42 3.95
C GLY A 161 10.27 8.24 4.69
N ASP A 162 9.06 7.84 4.33
CA ASP A 162 8.39 6.66 4.86
C ASP A 162 8.95 5.35 4.28
N GLY A 163 8.63 4.24 4.96
CA GLY A 163 8.97 2.92 4.45
C GLY A 163 8.39 1.80 5.31
N PHE A 164 8.25 0.64 4.71
CA PHE A 164 7.78 -0.55 5.41
C PHE A 164 8.64 -1.76 5.06
N ALA A 165 8.60 -2.76 5.93
CA ALA A 165 9.22 -4.04 5.70
C ALA A 165 8.35 -5.15 6.27
N VAL A 166 8.28 -6.27 5.54
CA VAL A 166 7.58 -7.47 5.99
C VAL A 166 8.45 -8.69 5.74
N LYS A 167 8.57 -9.55 6.75
CA LYS A 167 9.29 -10.81 6.67
C LYS A 167 8.64 -11.90 7.52
N TYR A 168 8.97 -13.13 7.20
CA TYR A 168 8.70 -14.27 8.06
C TYR A 168 9.99 -14.68 8.76
N VAL A 169 9.94 -14.83 10.09
CA VAL A 169 11.02 -15.40 10.88
C VAL A 169 10.49 -16.68 11.50
N ALA A 170 11.03 -17.83 11.06
CA ALA A 170 10.48 -19.16 11.32
C ALA A 170 9.01 -19.29 10.89
N ARG A 171 8.05 -19.15 11.82
CA ARG A 171 6.59 -19.22 11.56
C ARG A 171 5.83 -17.97 11.98
N THR A 172 6.56 -16.94 12.40
CA THR A 172 6.00 -15.65 12.83
C THR A 172 6.10 -14.65 11.70
N LEU A 173 5.07 -13.81 11.55
CA LEU A 173 5.06 -12.72 10.60
C LEU A 173 5.49 -11.44 11.32
N HIS A 174 6.54 -10.80 10.82
CA HIS A 174 7.03 -9.53 11.35
C HIS A 174 6.73 -8.43 10.34
N VAL A 175 6.15 -7.34 10.82
CA VAL A 175 5.85 -6.15 10.03
C VAL A 175 6.43 -4.92 10.70
N PHE A 176 6.90 -3.99 9.88
CA PHE A 176 7.45 -2.72 10.32
C PHE A 176 6.96 -1.61 9.39
N LEU A 177 6.53 -0.50 9.97
CA LEU A 177 6.26 0.74 9.26
C LEU A 177 7.02 1.87 9.96
N ALA A 178 7.66 2.70 9.17
CA ALA A 178 8.53 3.78 9.59
C ALA A 178 8.27 5.05 8.80
N ASP A 179 8.57 6.18 9.44
CA ASP A 179 8.51 7.53 8.90
C ASP A 179 9.76 8.29 9.38
N GLY A 180 10.62 8.62 8.42
CA GLY A 180 11.88 9.31 8.66
C GLY A 180 11.66 10.80 8.91
N LEU A 181 12.38 11.41 9.86
CA LEU A 181 12.09 12.80 10.22
C LEU A 181 12.30 13.78 9.06
N GLY A 182 11.22 14.43 8.66
CA GLY A 182 11.17 15.36 7.53
C GLY A 182 10.81 14.64 6.24
N HIS A 183 11.37 15.06 5.11
CA HIS A 183 11.14 14.43 3.81
C HIS A 183 12.42 14.44 2.97
N GLY A 184 12.38 13.74 1.85
CA GLY A 184 13.49 13.70 0.89
C GLY A 184 14.64 12.75 1.30
N PRO A 185 15.84 12.90 0.72
CA PRO A 185 16.90 11.89 0.78
C PRO A 185 17.41 11.55 2.18
N GLU A 186 17.46 12.51 3.10
CA GLU A 186 17.97 12.26 4.46
C GLU A 186 16.98 11.46 5.32
N ALA A 187 15.67 11.71 5.15
CA ALA A 187 14.61 10.92 5.78
C ALA A 187 14.58 9.50 5.18
N ASP A 188 14.65 9.39 3.85
CA ASP A 188 14.73 8.11 3.15
C ASP A 188 15.92 7.27 3.64
N ALA A 189 17.12 7.86 3.73
CA ALA A 189 18.32 7.18 4.21
C ALA A 189 18.18 6.62 5.63
N ALA A 190 17.56 7.37 6.55
CA ALA A 190 17.28 6.91 7.91
C ALA A 190 16.34 5.69 7.90
N THR A 191 15.28 5.75 7.12
CA THR A 191 14.28 4.69 6.98
C THR A 191 14.84 3.45 6.30
N GLN A 192 15.67 3.59 5.26
CA GLN A 192 16.32 2.47 4.59
C GLN A 192 17.26 1.72 5.54
N LEU A 193 18.02 2.45 6.37
CA LEU A 193 18.88 1.84 7.39
C LEU A 193 18.06 1.11 8.47
N ALA A 194 16.92 1.68 8.87
CA ALA A 194 15.99 1.04 9.79
C ALA A 194 15.40 -0.25 9.21
N ILE A 195 14.95 -0.23 7.95
CA ILE A 195 14.43 -1.40 7.23
C ILE A 195 15.49 -2.48 7.11
N LYS A 196 16.73 -2.12 6.76
CA LYS A 196 17.84 -3.07 6.68
C LYS A 196 18.12 -3.74 8.03
N THR A 197 18.13 -2.96 9.11
CA THR A 197 18.30 -3.46 10.47
C THR A 197 17.14 -4.37 10.88
N PHE A 198 15.91 -3.94 10.61
CA PHE A 198 14.71 -4.74 10.82
C PHE A 198 14.81 -6.08 10.09
N GLN A 199 15.17 -6.08 8.80
CA GLN A 199 15.31 -7.29 7.98
C GLN A 199 16.37 -8.25 8.55
N ALA A 200 17.50 -7.73 9.04
CA ALA A 200 18.58 -8.53 9.62
C ALA A 200 18.27 -9.12 11.01
N SER A 201 17.35 -8.52 11.78
CA SER A 201 17.03 -8.98 13.14
C SER A 201 16.38 -10.38 13.17
N SER A 202 16.67 -11.20 14.17
CA SER A 202 15.99 -12.49 14.39
C SER A 202 15.16 -12.53 15.68
N SER A 203 15.13 -11.42 16.42
CA SER A 203 14.41 -11.28 17.68
C SER A 203 12.90 -11.51 17.49
N GLN A 204 12.26 -12.17 18.46
CA GLN A 204 10.80 -12.35 18.53
C GLN A 204 10.12 -11.32 19.44
N ASP A 205 10.87 -10.29 19.85
CA ASP A 205 10.42 -9.21 20.72
C ASP A 205 10.47 -7.88 19.95
N PRO A 206 9.31 -7.22 19.73
CA PRO A 206 9.26 -5.95 19.00
C PRO A 206 10.03 -4.82 19.70
N VAL A 207 10.16 -4.87 21.04
CA VAL A 207 10.93 -3.87 21.82
C VAL A 207 12.42 -4.01 21.52
N LEU A 208 12.94 -5.24 21.49
CA LEU A 208 14.35 -5.48 21.15
C LEU A 208 14.66 -5.06 19.71
N ILE A 209 13.79 -5.36 18.76
CA ILE A 209 13.93 -4.93 17.36
C ILE A 209 14.00 -3.39 17.29
N LEU A 210 13.12 -2.68 18.00
CA LEU A 210 13.16 -1.21 18.04
C LEU A 210 14.45 -0.68 18.68
N ARG A 211 15.00 -1.36 19.70
CA ARG A 211 16.29 -0.98 20.30
C ARG A 211 17.45 -1.19 19.33
N GLU A 212 17.45 -2.28 18.57
CA GLU A 212 18.44 -2.54 17.52
C GLU A 212 18.38 -1.46 16.43
N ILE A 213 17.17 -1.14 15.93
CA ILE A 213 16.94 -0.06 14.96
C ILE A 213 17.42 1.28 15.54
N HIS A 214 17.05 1.59 16.78
CA HIS A 214 17.46 2.83 17.44
C HIS A 214 18.99 2.99 17.46
N GLN A 215 19.74 1.93 17.81
CA GLN A 215 21.20 1.97 17.80
C GLN A 215 21.76 2.16 16.39
N ALA A 216 21.19 1.47 15.39
CA ALA A 216 21.65 1.55 14.02
C ALA A 216 21.48 2.96 13.42
N VAL A 217 20.42 3.68 13.80
CA VAL A 217 20.06 4.97 13.20
C VAL A 217 20.50 6.20 14.03
N LEU A 218 21.35 6.04 15.06
CA LEU A 218 21.88 7.14 15.88
C LEU A 218 22.60 8.26 15.10
N LYS A 219 23.13 7.95 13.91
CA LYS A 219 23.87 8.91 13.06
C LYS A 219 23.06 9.39 11.86
N THR A 220 21.74 9.22 11.87
CA THR A 220 20.85 9.70 10.82
C THR A 220 19.98 10.84 11.35
N ARG A 221 19.01 11.31 10.55
CA ARG A 221 17.97 12.21 11.06
C ARG A 221 17.09 11.59 12.15
N GLY A 222 17.13 10.26 12.29
CA GLY A 222 16.18 9.53 13.10
C GLY A 222 14.85 9.33 12.40
N LEU A 223 13.99 8.54 13.03
CA LEU A 223 12.68 8.18 12.50
C LEU A 223 11.72 7.80 13.63
N VAL A 224 10.45 7.73 13.30
CA VAL A 224 9.41 7.08 14.10
C VAL A 224 9.05 5.76 13.45
N GLY A 225 8.51 4.80 14.22
CA GLY A 225 8.22 3.49 13.67
C GLY A 225 7.53 2.54 14.63
N THR A 226 6.77 1.60 14.07
CA THR A 226 6.07 0.56 14.82
C THR A 226 6.42 -0.81 14.27
N VAL A 227 6.77 -1.73 15.17
CA VAL A 227 6.99 -3.15 14.87
C VAL A 227 5.78 -3.95 15.36
N GLY A 228 5.26 -4.83 14.50
CA GLY A 228 4.26 -5.81 14.85
C GLY A 228 4.72 -7.22 14.54
N ILE A 229 4.46 -8.15 15.46
CA ILE A 229 4.76 -9.57 15.31
C ILE A 229 3.46 -10.35 15.51
N LEU A 230 3.09 -11.14 14.51
CA LEU A 230 2.03 -12.14 14.62
C LEU A 230 2.67 -13.51 14.84
N ASP A 231 2.33 -14.13 15.96
CA ASP A 231 2.64 -15.53 16.26
C ASP A 231 1.34 -16.36 16.20
N PRO A 232 1.10 -17.09 15.10
CA PRO A 232 -0.10 -17.91 14.96
C PRO A 232 -0.13 -19.11 15.94
N LEU A 233 1.03 -19.59 16.41
CA LEU A 233 1.11 -20.73 17.33
C LEU A 233 0.83 -20.29 18.77
N ALA A 234 1.40 -19.16 19.19
CA ALA A 234 1.09 -18.56 20.48
C ALA A 234 -0.27 -17.84 20.50
N GLY A 235 -0.92 -17.70 19.33
CA GLY A 235 -2.26 -17.14 19.21
C GLY A 235 -2.32 -15.65 19.55
N ASN A 236 -1.27 -14.87 19.24
CA ASN A 236 -1.25 -13.46 19.58
C ASN A 236 -0.49 -12.57 18.58
N TRP A 237 -0.87 -11.30 18.62
CA TRP A 237 -0.13 -10.17 18.10
C TRP A 237 0.66 -9.51 19.24
N LYS A 238 1.90 -9.11 18.97
CA LYS A 238 2.73 -8.25 19.81
C LYS A 238 3.13 -7.00 19.04
N LEU A 239 2.83 -5.82 19.56
CA LEU A 239 3.19 -4.56 18.91
C LEU A 239 3.93 -3.64 19.88
N CYS A 240 4.94 -2.93 19.38
CA CYS A 240 5.57 -1.81 20.06
C CYS A 240 5.86 -0.73 19.02
N GLY A 241 5.64 0.53 19.38
CA GLY A 241 5.84 1.66 18.48
C GLY A 241 6.43 2.86 19.19
N ILE A 242 7.18 3.67 18.43
CA ILE A 242 7.77 4.94 18.83
C ILE A 242 7.26 6.02 17.88
N GLY A 243 6.77 7.12 18.43
CA GLY A 243 6.25 8.26 17.67
C GLY A 243 4.77 8.12 17.32
N ASN A 244 4.41 8.45 16.09
CA ASN A 244 3.02 8.73 15.68
C ASN A 244 2.48 7.79 14.58
N ILE A 245 3.15 6.68 14.29
CA ILE A 245 2.59 5.63 13.42
C ILE A 245 1.31 5.10 14.04
N THR A 246 0.19 5.27 13.33
CA THR A 246 -1.12 4.77 13.77
C THR A 246 -1.22 3.29 13.47
N SER A 247 -1.52 2.46 14.47
CA SER A 247 -1.67 1.01 14.32
C SER A 247 -3.01 0.54 14.88
N ARG A 248 -3.84 -0.08 14.04
CA ARG A 248 -5.21 -0.49 14.37
C ARG A 248 -5.49 -1.92 13.92
N LEU A 249 -5.87 -2.77 14.85
CA LEU A 249 -6.27 -4.16 14.58
C LEU A 249 -7.79 -4.28 14.67
N SER A 250 -8.40 -4.75 13.60
CA SER A 250 -9.83 -5.04 13.55
C SER A 250 -10.07 -6.54 13.56
N GLY A 251 -11.06 -6.97 14.34
CA GLY A 251 -11.55 -8.35 14.35
C GLY A 251 -12.21 -8.77 13.04
N PRO A 252 -12.53 -10.07 12.89
CA PRO A 252 -13.20 -10.59 11.70
C PRO A 252 -14.62 -10.04 11.54
N ASN A 253 -15.31 -9.66 12.63
CA ASN A 253 -16.65 -9.10 12.54
C ASN A 253 -16.59 -7.59 12.33
N LEU A 254 -17.47 -7.08 11.47
CA LEU A 254 -17.59 -5.65 11.19
C LEU A 254 -17.97 -4.81 12.42
N LEU A 255 -18.66 -5.42 13.38
CA LEU A 255 -19.10 -4.77 14.62
C LEU A 255 -18.02 -4.77 15.72
N ASP A 256 -16.94 -5.52 15.54
CA ASP A 256 -15.86 -5.56 16.52
C ASP A 256 -15.19 -4.20 16.59
N LEU A 257 -15.17 -3.60 17.78
CA LEU A 257 -14.46 -2.34 17.99
C LEU A 257 -12.97 -2.55 17.71
N PRO A 258 -12.36 -1.76 16.83
CA PRO A 258 -10.97 -1.94 16.50
C PRO A 258 -10.07 -1.58 17.69
N LYS A 259 -9.08 -2.43 17.97
CA LYS A 259 -8.06 -2.16 18.97
C LYS A 259 -6.99 -1.25 18.36
N THR A 260 -6.81 -0.07 18.94
CA THR A 260 -5.71 0.83 18.58
C THR A 260 -4.52 0.57 19.51
N PHE A 261 -3.33 0.41 18.93
CA PHE A 261 -2.09 0.25 19.66
C PHE A 261 -1.43 1.61 19.84
N MET A 262 -1.07 1.92 21.08
CA MET A 262 -0.46 3.22 21.41
C MET A 262 1.06 3.16 21.25
N SER A 263 1.63 4.14 20.56
CA SER A 263 3.08 4.30 20.48
C SER A 263 3.60 5.14 21.64
N TYR A 264 4.83 4.91 22.06
CA TYR A 264 5.51 5.75 23.04
C TYR A 264 6.04 7.02 22.38
N ASN A 265 6.04 8.13 23.11
CA ASN A 265 6.68 9.36 22.64
C ASN A 265 8.20 9.19 22.55
N GLY A 266 8.79 9.47 21.40
CA GLY A 266 10.23 9.38 21.19
C GLY A 266 10.59 9.36 19.71
N ILE A 267 11.90 9.26 19.45
CA ILE A 267 12.49 9.21 18.11
C ILE A 267 13.57 8.12 18.12
N LEU A 268 13.50 7.17 17.19
CA LEU A 268 14.56 6.18 16.95
C LEU A 268 15.79 6.91 16.38
N GLY A 269 16.98 6.63 16.90
CA GLY A 269 18.19 7.43 16.64
C GLY A 269 18.29 8.74 17.43
N GLY A 270 17.22 9.14 18.14
CA GLY A 270 17.18 10.32 19.00
C GLY A 270 16.87 9.95 20.46
N ASN A 271 15.75 10.47 20.99
CA ASN A 271 15.31 10.17 22.36
C ASN A 271 14.42 8.92 22.41
N LEU A 272 14.94 7.84 22.98
CA LEU A 272 14.16 6.62 23.24
C LEU A 272 13.69 6.56 24.70
N PRO A 273 12.44 6.16 24.97
CA PRO A 273 11.98 5.89 26.33
C PRO A 273 12.86 4.84 27.04
N ARG A 274 13.10 5.04 28.34
CA ARG A 274 13.87 4.07 29.15
C ARG A 274 13.15 2.72 29.23
N THR A 275 11.85 2.76 29.50
CA THR A 275 10.99 1.59 29.64
C THR A 275 9.99 1.56 28.49
N MET A 276 9.91 0.41 27.82
CA MET A 276 8.92 0.12 26.78
C MET A 276 8.48 -1.33 26.99
N ASN A 277 7.18 -1.55 26.88
CA ASN A 277 6.58 -2.88 26.90
C ASN A 277 5.78 -3.07 25.62
N GLU A 278 5.77 -4.30 25.13
CA GLU A 278 4.90 -4.71 24.05
C GLU A 278 3.43 -4.70 24.49
N GLN A 279 2.56 -4.38 23.54
CA GLN A 279 1.12 -4.54 23.69
C GLN A 279 0.70 -5.83 23.00
N VAL A 280 0.01 -6.69 23.75
CA VAL A 280 -0.45 -7.99 23.26
C VAL A 280 -1.93 -7.93 22.89
N ALA A 281 -2.33 -8.59 21.81
CA ALA A 281 -3.72 -8.83 21.46
C ALA A 281 -3.92 -10.27 20.96
N PRO A 282 -5.08 -10.89 21.21
CA PRO A 282 -5.35 -12.24 20.71
C PRO A 282 -5.39 -12.25 19.18
N TYR A 283 -4.80 -13.29 18.59
CA TYR A 283 -4.94 -13.59 17.17
C TYR A 283 -6.28 -14.27 16.90
N GLN A 284 -6.98 -13.78 15.89
CA GLN A 284 -8.18 -14.40 15.33
C GLN A 284 -8.04 -14.44 13.81
N ARG A 285 -8.55 -15.51 13.18
CA ARG A 285 -8.63 -15.60 11.72
C ARG A 285 -9.50 -14.48 11.15
N GLY A 286 -9.15 -13.99 9.96
CA GLY A 286 -9.83 -12.87 9.30
C GLY A 286 -9.58 -11.48 9.90
N GLN A 287 -8.64 -11.34 10.84
CA GLN A 287 -8.23 -10.03 11.36
C GLN A 287 -7.54 -9.17 10.30
N THR A 288 -7.68 -7.85 10.44
CA THR A 288 -6.97 -6.86 9.62
C THR A 288 -6.19 -5.91 10.51
N LEU A 289 -4.86 -5.90 10.39
CA LEU A 289 -3.99 -4.88 10.95
C LEU A 289 -3.79 -3.78 9.89
N ILE A 290 -4.05 -2.54 10.28
CA ILE A 290 -3.82 -1.34 9.49
C ILE A 290 -2.75 -0.52 10.21
N MET A 291 -1.65 -0.22 9.53
CA MET A 291 -0.62 0.70 9.99
C MET A 291 -0.52 1.86 8.99
N ALA A 292 -0.37 3.09 9.46
CA ALA A 292 -0.12 4.23 8.58
C ALA A 292 0.73 5.31 9.26
N SER A 293 1.51 6.04 8.47
CA SER A 293 2.20 7.25 8.90
C SER A 293 1.23 8.41 9.14
N ASP A 294 1.76 9.52 9.64
CA ASP A 294 0.97 10.72 9.87
C ASP A 294 0.64 11.51 8.59
N GLY A 295 1.19 11.11 7.45
CA GLY A 295 0.75 11.49 6.11
C GLY A 295 -0.74 11.24 5.87
N LEU A 296 -1.35 10.36 6.66
CA LEU A 296 -2.79 10.17 6.75
C LEU A 296 -3.35 10.77 8.05
N ARG A 297 -4.58 11.30 7.97
CA ARG A 297 -5.36 11.65 9.18
C ARG A 297 -5.66 10.37 9.97
N SER A 298 -5.48 10.37 11.29
CA SER A 298 -5.52 9.16 12.14
C SER A 298 -6.94 8.60 12.43
N ARG A 299 -7.99 9.36 12.13
CA ARG A 299 -9.39 8.96 12.35
C ARG A 299 -10.00 8.34 11.10
N TRP A 300 -9.67 7.07 10.84
CA TRP A 300 -10.28 6.30 9.74
C TRP A 300 -11.65 5.76 10.13
N GLU A 301 -12.66 6.06 9.33
CA GLU A 301 -14.00 5.49 9.43
C GLU A 301 -14.21 4.46 8.31
N THR A 302 -13.77 3.22 8.53
CA THR A 302 -13.87 2.15 7.52
C THR A 302 -15.23 1.46 7.48
N SER A 303 -16.13 1.77 8.42
CA SER A 303 -17.48 1.17 8.50
C SER A 303 -18.35 1.49 7.27
N ARG A 304 -18.08 2.61 6.60
CA ARG A 304 -18.77 3.02 5.36
C ARG A 304 -18.30 2.24 4.14
N LEU A 305 -17.13 1.61 4.21
CA LEU A 305 -16.51 0.86 3.13
C LEU A 305 -16.99 -0.60 3.18
N VAL A 306 -18.25 -0.80 2.77
CA VAL A 306 -18.92 -2.11 2.79
C VAL A 306 -18.09 -3.14 2.04
N ALA A 307 -17.91 -4.33 2.63
CA ALA A 307 -17.20 -5.47 2.05
C ALA A 307 -15.74 -5.23 1.60
N ILE A 308 -15.15 -4.06 1.83
CA ILE A 308 -13.80 -3.74 1.34
C ILE A 308 -12.72 -4.72 1.82
N ARG A 309 -12.92 -5.37 2.96
CA ARG A 309 -11.99 -6.38 3.50
C ARG A 309 -11.95 -7.68 2.68
N GLN A 310 -12.96 -7.93 1.84
CA GLN A 310 -13.00 -9.09 0.94
C GLN A 310 -12.10 -8.89 -0.29
N HIS A 311 -11.89 -7.62 -0.68
CA HIS A 311 -11.00 -7.20 -1.76
C HIS A 311 -9.52 -7.34 -1.38
N ASP A 312 -8.65 -7.16 -2.36
CA ASP A 312 -7.20 -7.11 -2.17
C ASP A 312 -6.83 -6.04 -1.13
N PRO A 313 -5.89 -6.32 -0.21
CA PRO A 313 -5.40 -5.34 0.74
C PRO A 313 -4.96 -4.00 0.13
N ALA A 314 -4.47 -3.97 -1.12
CA ALA A 314 -4.10 -2.74 -1.82
C ALA A 314 -5.32 -1.84 -2.10
N VAL A 315 -6.52 -2.40 -2.29
CA VAL A 315 -7.76 -1.64 -2.41
C VAL A 315 -8.06 -0.89 -1.11
N LEU A 316 -7.93 -1.56 0.04
CA LEU A 316 -8.13 -0.90 1.35
C LEU A 316 -7.05 0.16 1.60
N ALA A 317 -5.79 -0.11 1.25
CA ALA A 317 -4.74 0.88 1.35
C ALA A 317 -5.07 2.12 0.50
N ALA A 318 -5.50 1.92 -0.75
CA ALA A 318 -5.91 2.98 -1.67
C ALA A 318 -7.14 3.75 -1.20
N ALA A 319 -8.14 3.09 -0.60
CA ALA A 319 -9.28 3.78 -0.01
C ALA A 319 -8.86 4.67 1.16
N LEU A 320 -7.96 4.20 2.03
CA LEU A 320 -7.45 4.99 3.14
C LEU A 320 -6.64 6.21 2.66
N TYR A 321 -5.79 6.01 1.67
CA TYR A 321 -5.04 7.10 1.06
C TYR A 321 -5.99 8.12 0.40
N LYS A 322 -6.95 7.65 -0.41
CA LYS A 322 -7.93 8.50 -1.08
C LYS A 322 -8.69 9.39 -0.10
N ASP A 323 -9.22 8.82 0.98
CA ASP A 323 -10.13 9.52 1.89
C ASP A 323 -9.40 10.32 2.98
N PHE A 324 -8.16 9.94 3.34
CA PHE A 324 -7.48 10.47 4.53
C PHE A 324 -6.07 11.03 4.29
N SER A 325 -5.52 10.98 3.07
CA SER A 325 -4.21 11.58 2.77
C SER A 325 -4.23 13.09 2.99
N ARG A 326 -3.16 13.62 3.59
CA ARG A 326 -2.96 15.06 3.77
C ARG A 326 -2.41 15.75 2.52
N LYS A 327 -1.78 15.01 1.61
CA LYS A 327 -1.09 15.50 0.39
C LYS A 327 0.03 16.52 0.62
N THR A 328 0.35 16.84 1.88
CA THR A 328 1.41 17.79 2.27
C THR A 328 2.67 17.11 2.79
N ASP A 329 2.64 15.79 2.91
CA ASP A 329 3.71 14.98 3.47
C ASP A 329 3.85 13.65 2.74
N ASP A 330 4.91 12.90 3.06
CA ASP A 330 5.03 11.49 2.71
C ASP A 330 3.82 10.71 3.25
N ALA A 331 3.33 9.71 2.50
CA ALA A 331 2.14 8.96 2.90
C ALA A 331 2.35 7.46 2.76
N SER A 332 2.21 6.74 3.86
CA SER A 332 2.33 5.29 3.87
C SER A 332 1.19 4.59 4.59
N VAL A 333 0.79 3.44 4.03
CA VAL A 333 -0.21 2.54 4.58
C VAL A 333 0.27 1.11 4.39
N LEU A 334 0.23 0.31 5.45
CA LEU A 334 0.48 -1.13 5.41
C LEU A 334 -0.75 -1.86 5.96
N ILE A 335 -1.28 -2.78 5.16
CA ILE A 335 -2.44 -3.61 5.47
C ILE A 335 -1.98 -5.06 5.56
N VAL A 336 -2.29 -5.72 6.67
CA VAL A 336 -2.06 -7.14 6.88
C VAL A 336 -3.38 -7.80 7.20
N GLN A 337 -3.81 -8.72 6.34
CA GLN A 337 -5.03 -9.50 6.53
C GLN A 337 -4.66 -10.95 6.79
N THR A 338 -5.00 -11.42 7.98
CA THR A 338 -4.76 -12.80 8.37
C THR A 338 -5.74 -13.75 7.66
N PRO A 339 -5.35 -15.02 7.43
CA PRO A 339 -6.20 -16.01 6.78
C PRO A 339 -7.54 -16.24 7.46
#